data_AF-A0A5M9TRS9-F1
#
_entry.id   AF-A0A5M9TRS9-F1
#
_cell.length_a   1.000
_cell.length_b   1.000
_cell.length_c   1.000
_cell.angle_alpha   90.00
_cell.angle_beta   90.00
_cell.angle_gamma   90.00
#
_symmetry.space_group_name_H-M   'P 1'
#
loop_
_entity.id
_entity.type
_entity.pdbx_description
1 polymer ?
#
loop_
_entity_poly.entity_id
_entity_poly.type
_entity_poly.pdbx_seq_one_letter_code
_entity_poly.pdbx_strand_id
1 'polypeptide(L)'
;MEYSLKLNGKQDPLWWKGLIESKNFEVNYMNRQHNALFIHEFDLSGGLKITVYDNNFPADHPAASYETMFQEEDFIYQQTISYELENNQQYELWYKTMYEISFAILKSLRVEGVFYHTSGEEIFLFKNGKYTFNGTYLELLQTHYGELLENIEYSVFMKPHN
;
A
#
# COMPACT_ATOMS: atom_id res chain seq x y z
N MET A 1 -5.15 -13.35 -0.35
CA MET A 1 -5.17 -12.34 -1.45
C MET A 1 -4.08 -11.34 -1.15
N GLU A 2 -3.35 -10.87 -2.16
CA GLU A 2 -2.15 -10.07 -1.94
C GLU A 2 -2.22 -8.71 -2.61
N TYR A 3 -1.76 -7.70 -1.89
CA TYR A 3 -1.72 -6.31 -2.32
C TYR A 3 -0.35 -5.73 -2.04
N SER A 4 0.04 -4.68 -2.75
CA SER A 4 1.31 -4.01 -2.49
C SER A 4 1.22 -2.51 -2.71
N LEU A 5 1.75 -1.77 -1.74
CA LEU A 5 1.98 -0.33 -1.81
C LEU A 5 3.46 -0.09 -2.05
N LYS A 6 3.78 0.50 -3.19
CA LYS A 6 5.14 0.96 -3.52
C LYS A 6 5.22 2.47 -3.29
N LEU A 7 6.30 2.92 -2.65
CA LEU A 7 6.50 4.31 -2.26
C LEU A 7 7.84 4.82 -2.80
N ASN A 8 7.89 6.06 -3.29
CA ASN A 8 9.15 6.71 -3.70
C ASN A 8 9.87 7.41 -2.53
N GLY A 9 9.44 7.13 -1.31
CA GLY A 9 10.15 7.42 -0.05
C GLY A 9 9.94 6.27 0.93
N LYS A 10 10.43 6.41 2.16
CA LYS A 10 10.36 5.34 3.15
C LYS A 10 10.02 5.83 4.55
N GLN A 11 9.26 5.00 5.27
CA GLN A 11 9.07 5.13 6.71
C GLN A 11 10.10 4.31 7.46
N ASP A 12 10.47 4.77 8.65
CA ASP A 12 11.34 4.01 9.54
C ASP A 12 10.58 2.87 10.27
N PRO A 13 11.26 1.80 10.69
CA PRO A 13 10.60 0.66 11.33
C PRO A 13 9.89 0.98 12.65
N LEU A 14 10.34 1.99 13.41
CA LEU A 14 9.70 2.37 14.67
C LEU A 14 8.38 3.10 14.41
N TRP A 15 8.32 3.93 13.37
CA TRP A 15 7.09 4.53 12.90
C TRP A 15 6.07 3.47 12.49
N TRP A 16 6.50 2.44 11.76
CA TRP A 16 5.64 1.30 11.40
C TRP A 16 5.05 0.61 12.61
N LYS A 17 5.91 0.26 13.56
CA LYS A 17 5.47 -0.36 14.81
C LYS A 17 4.43 0.51 15.53
N GLY A 18 4.69 1.82 15.64
CA GLY A 18 3.75 2.77 16.25
C GLY A 18 2.42 2.88 15.51
N LEU A 19 2.42 2.89 14.17
CA LEU A 19 1.20 2.87 13.37
C LEU A 19 0.37 1.61 13.65
N ILE A 20 1.01 0.44 13.58
CA ILE A 20 0.30 -0.84 13.74
C ILE A 20 -0.23 -1.00 15.18
N GLU A 21 0.56 -0.64 16.19
CA GLU A 21 0.12 -0.65 17.59
C GLU A 21 -1.06 0.31 17.84
N SER A 22 -1.11 1.46 17.14
CA SER A 22 -2.22 2.40 17.25
C SER A 22 -3.57 1.86 16.76
N LYS A 23 -3.56 0.77 15.97
CA LYS A 23 -4.77 0.10 15.49
C LYS A 23 -5.40 -0.83 16.53
N ASN A 24 -4.75 -1.02 17.69
CA ASN A 24 -5.26 -1.81 18.80
C ASN A 24 -5.57 -3.28 18.43
N PHE A 25 -4.71 -3.87 17.57
CA PHE A 25 -4.72 -5.29 17.25
C PHE A 25 -3.61 -6.01 18.02
N GLU A 26 -3.80 -7.30 18.27
CA GLU A 26 -2.68 -8.17 18.68
C GLU A 26 -1.76 -8.38 17.47
N VAL A 27 -0.47 -8.16 17.68
CA VAL A 27 0.52 -8.13 16.60
C VAL A 27 1.71 -9.00 16.98
N ASN A 28 1.96 -10.01 16.16
CA ASN A 28 3.21 -10.75 16.20
C ASN A 28 4.21 -10.08 15.24
N TYR A 29 5.24 -9.46 15.81
CA TYR A 29 6.28 -8.77 15.05
C TYR A 29 7.53 -9.63 14.89
N MET A 30 8.00 -9.75 13.65
CA MET A 30 9.28 -10.39 13.32
C MET A 30 10.13 -9.46 12.47
N ASN A 31 11.43 -9.42 12.77
CA ASN A 31 12.43 -8.83 11.90
C ASN A 31 13.29 -9.95 11.31
N ARG A 32 13.36 -10.02 9.98
CA ARG A 32 14.18 -10.98 9.25
C ARG A 32 15.22 -10.24 8.43
N GLN A 33 16.43 -10.76 8.42
CA GLN A 33 17.46 -10.32 7.51
C GLN A 33 17.61 -11.34 6.39
N HIS A 34 17.42 -10.91 5.15
CA HIS A 34 17.70 -11.72 3.96
C HIS A 34 18.75 -11.01 3.11
N ASN A 35 19.99 -11.53 3.12
CA ASN A 35 21.16 -10.85 2.56
C ASN A 35 21.34 -9.44 3.19
N ALA A 36 21.27 -8.39 2.36
CA ALA A 36 21.33 -6.99 2.80
C ALA A 36 19.95 -6.36 3.05
N LEU A 37 18.86 -7.12 2.91
CA LEU A 37 17.48 -6.64 3.09
C LEU A 37 17.04 -6.90 4.54
N PHE A 38 16.56 -5.85 5.19
CA PHE A 38 15.80 -5.96 6.43
C PHE A 38 14.31 -6.01 6.09
N ILE A 39 13.65 -7.06 6.54
CA ILE A 39 12.24 -7.34 6.29
C ILE A 39 11.52 -7.30 7.62
N HIS A 40 10.56 -6.39 7.74
CA HIS A 40 9.70 -6.25 8.91
C HIS A 40 8.36 -6.90 8.61
N GLU A 41 8.03 -7.96 9.36
CA GLU A 41 6.77 -8.67 9.26
C GLU A 41 5.91 -8.36 10.48
N PHE A 42 4.68 -7.91 10.25
CA PHE A 42 3.65 -7.70 11.26
C PHE A 42 2.49 -8.63 10.93
N ASP A 43 2.30 -9.64 11.75
CA ASP A 43 1.19 -10.57 11.62
C ASP A 43 0.09 -10.15 12.60
N LEU A 44 -1.01 -9.62 12.07
CA LEU A 44 -2.17 -9.21 12.85
C LEU A 44 -3.08 -10.42 12.94
N SER A 45 -3.18 -10.99 14.14
CA SER A 45 -3.71 -12.34 14.47
C SER A 45 -5.12 -12.69 13.99
N GLY A 46 -5.80 -11.83 13.23
CA GLY A 46 -7.10 -12.14 12.63
C GLY A 46 -7.09 -12.29 11.11
N GLY A 47 -5.94 -12.19 10.42
CA GLY A 47 -5.84 -12.54 9.00
C GLY A 47 -5.28 -11.45 8.09
N LEU A 48 -4.54 -10.48 8.64
CA LEU A 48 -3.75 -9.54 7.85
C LEU A 48 -2.28 -9.63 8.24
N LYS A 49 -1.45 -10.06 7.29
CA LYS A 49 0.00 -9.99 7.43
C LYS A 49 0.55 -8.86 6.58
N ILE A 50 1.44 -8.06 7.17
CA ILE A 50 2.05 -6.90 6.55
C ILE A 50 3.56 -7.12 6.52
N THR A 51 4.14 -7.05 5.33
CA THR A 51 5.58 -7.20 5.11
C THR A 51 6.13 -5.91 4.53
N VAL A 52 7.10 -5.29 5.21
CA VAL A 52 7.74 -4.05 4.81
C VAL A 52 9.22 -4.30 4.54
N TYR A 53 9.71 -3.84 3.39
CA TYR A 53 11.12 -3.90 3.05
C TYR A 53 11.55 -2.73 2.16
N ASP A 54 12.80 -2.30 2.34
CA ASP A 54 13.43 -1.30 1.50
C ASP A 54 13.90 -1.94 0.19
N ASN A 55 13.72 -1.25 -0.93
CA ASN A 55 14.25 -1.65 -2.22
C ASN A 55 15.68 -1.15 -2.36
N ASN A 56 16.63 -2.08 -2.39
CA ASN A 56 18.06 -1.78 -2.43
C ASN A 56 18.66 -1.76 -3.85
N PHE A 57 17.81 -1.76 -4.88
CA PHE A 57 18.27 -1.69 -6.26
C PHE A 57 18.72 -0.27 -6.61
N PRO A 58 19.84 -0.10 -7.34
CA PRO A 58 20.23 1.19 -7.92
C PRO A 58 19.09 1.80 -8.75
N ALA A 59 18.95 3.12 -8.79
CA ALA A 59 17.83 3.80 -9.47
C ALA A 59 17.76 3.51 -10.98
N ASP A 60 18.88 3.13 -11.60
CA ASP A 60 19.03 2.75 -13.00
C ASP A 60 18.82 1.24 -13.25
N HIS A 61 18.61 0.44 -12.20
CA HIS A 61 18.35 -0.98 -12.33
C HIS A 61 16.86 -1.22 -12.67
N PRO A 62 16.51 -2.06 -13.67
CA PRO A 62 15.11 -2.30 -14.06
C PRO A 62 14.18 -2.79 -12.94
N ALA A 63 14.74 -3.40 -11.89
CA ALA A 63 13.96 -3.82 -10.72
C ALA A 63 13.64 -2.68 -9.73
N ALA A 64 14.27 -1.51 -9.88
CA ALA A 64 14.04 -0.32 -9.04
C ALA A 64 12.84 0.51 -9.52
N SER A 65 12.44 0.35 -10.78
CA SER A 65 11.24 0.95 -11.36
C SER A 65 10.16 -0.08 -11.63
N TYR A 66 8.94 0.40 -11.80
CA TYR A 66 7.83 -0.37 -12.33
C TYR A 66 7.02 0.55 -13.24
N GLU A 67 6.65 0.03 -14.41
CA GLU A 67 5.81 0.75 -15.37
C GLU A 67 4.41 0.90 -14.79
N THR A 68 3.99 2.15 -14.57
CA THR A 68 2.66 2.45 -14.04
C THR A 68 1.75 2.92 -15.17
N MET A 69 0.55 2.34 -15.24
CA MET A 69 -0.45 2.79 -16.21
C MET A 69 -0.99 4.19 -15.84
N PHE A 70 -0.82 4.62 -14.59
CA PHE A 70 -1.26 5.94 -14.12
C PHE A 70 -0.33 7.09 -14.49
N GLN A 71 0.98 6.88 -14.56
CA GLN A 71 1.94 7.95 -14.87
C GLN A 71 2.49 7.90 -16.30
N GLU A 72 2.19 6.86 -17.08
CA GLU A 72 2.76 6.61 -18.43
C GLU A 72 4.31 6.65 -18.45
N GLU A 73 4.94 6.54 -17.28
CA GLU A 73 6.37 6.60 -17.01
C GLU A 73 6.74 5.64 -15.87
N ASP A 74 8.03 5.32 -15.75
CA ASP A 74 8.57 4.44 -14.73
C ASP A 74 8.51 5.06 -13.32
N PHE A 75 7.83 4.38 -12.39
CA PHE A 75 7.80 4.76 -10.98
C PHE A 75 8.98 4.14 -10.23
N ILE A 76 9.97 4.94 -9.83
CA ILE A 76 11.11 4.47 -9.02
C ILE A 76 10.72 4.45 -7.54
N TYR A 77 10.77 3.28 -6.91
CA TYR A 77 10.26 3.07 -5.55
C TYR A 77 11.37 2.63 -4.58
N GLN A 78 11.34 3.21 -3.37
CA GLN A 78 12.34 3.00 -2.31
C GLN A 78 11.87 2.01 -1.26
N GLN A 79 10.56 1.87 -1.04
CA GLN A 79 9.99 0.95 -0.05
C GLN A 79 8.77 0.25 -0.63
N THR A 80 8.65 -1.04 -0.31
CA THR A 80 7.49 -1.86 -0.65
C THR A 80 6.83 -2.35 0.62
N ILE A 81 5.50 -2.26 0.63
CA ILE A 81 4.65 -2.81 1.69
C ILE A 81 3.69 -3.78 1.05
N SER A 82 3.83 -5.05 1.41
CA SER A 82 2.97 -6.12 0.93
C SER A 82 1.96 -6.48 2.02
N TYR A 83 0.71 -6.63 1.62
CA TYR A 83 -0.40 -7.05 2.47
C TYR A 83 -0.88 -8.42 2.01
N GLU A 84 -0.84 -9.41 2.88
CA GLU A 84 -1.40 -10.74 2.66
C GLU A 84 -2.68 -10.85 3.50
N LEU A 85 -3.83 -10.92 2.82
CA LEU A 85 -5.15 -11.05 3.42
C LEU A 85 -5.63 -12.49 3.37
N GLU A 86 -5.99 -13.03 4.53
CA GLU A 86 -6.64 -14.33 4.63
C GLU A 86 -8.13 -14.22 4.31
N ASN A 87 -8.64 -15.18 3.52
CA ASN A 87 -10.07 -15.27 3.28
C ASN A 87 -10.75 -15.98 4.47
N ASN A 88 -11.21 -15.19 5.43
CA ASN A 88 -11.85 -15.67 6.65
C ASN A 88 -13.07 -14.82 7.02
N GLN A 89 -13.72 -15.12 8.16
CA GLN A 89 -14.95 -14.43 8.58
C GLN A 89 -14.76 -12.94 8.87
N GLN A 90 -13.52 -12.48 9.07
CA GLN A 90 -13.16 -11.09 9.34
C GLN A 90 -12.58 -10.40 8.10
N TYR A 91 -12.67 -11.00 6.91
CA TYR A 91 -12.07 -10.49 5.68
C TYR A 91 -12.36 -8.99 5.44
N GLU A 92 -13.62 -8.56 5.57
CA GLU A 92 -14.02 -7.15 5.36
C GLU A 92 -13.34 -6.19 6.35
N LEU A 93 -13.16 -6.59 7.61
CA LEU A 93 -12.44 -5.80 8.61
C LEU A 93 -10.97 -5.61 8.21
N TRP A 94 -10.32 -6.69 7.78
CA TRP A 94 -8.91 -6.66 7.40
C TRP A 94 -8.69 -5.93 6.08
N TYR A 95 -9.64 -6.09 5.15
CA TYR A 95 -9.65 -5.36 3.88
C TYR A 95 -9.74 -3.86 4.12
N LYS A 96 -10.66 -3.41 4.98
CA LYS A 96 -10.73 -2.00 5.42
C LYS A 96 -9.44 -1.54 6.10
N THR A 97 -8.92 -2.33 7.04
CA THR A 97 -7.69 -2.02 7.80
C THR A 97 -6.48 -1.80 6.88
N MET A 98 -6.35 -2.60 5.81
CA MET A 98 -5.32 -2.45 4.80
C MET A 98 -5.35 -1.06 4.14
N TYR A 99 -6.53 -0.56 3.75
CA TYR A 99 -6.67 0.80 3.20
C TYR A 99 -6.36 1.87 4.22
N GLU A 100 -6.84 1.73 5.46
CA GLU A 100 -6.55 2.70 6.51
C GLU A 100 -5.04 2.84 6.78
N ILE A 101 -4.33 1.71 6.83
CA ILE A 101 -2.88 1.67 6.99
C ILE A 101 -2.22 2.35 5.78
N SER A 102 -2.63 1.97 4.56
CA SER A 102 -2.14 2.55 3.31
C SER A 102 -2.27 4.07 3.27
N PHE A 103 -3.44 4.60 3.62
CA PHE A 103 -3.70 6.05 3.67
C PHE A 103 -2.92 6.75 4.78
N ALA A 104 -2.74 6.12 5.95
CA ALA A 104 -1.94 6.68 7.03
C ALA A 104 -0.47 6.86 6.63
N ILE A 105 0.10 5.90 5.91
CA ILE A 105 1.48 5.97 5.41
C ILE A 105 1.65 7.13 4.43
N LEU A 106 0.77 7.21 3.43
CA LEU A 106 0.83 8.24 2.40
C LEU A 106 0.64 9.64 2.99
N LYS A 107 -0.30 9.79 3.93
CA LYS A 107 -0.53 11.03 4.66
C LYS A 107 0.69 11.46 5.48
N SER A 108 1.38 10.50 6.10
CA SER A 108 2.55 10.76 6.95
C SER A 108 3.77 11.16 6.12
N LEU A 109 4.08 10.39 5.06
CA LEU A 109 5.25 10.65 4.23
C LEU A 109 5.08 11.85 3.28
N ARG A 110 3.86 12.08 2.78
CA ARG A 110 3.58 13.03 1.69
C ARG A 110 4.46 12.78 0.45
N VAL A 111 4.78 11.52 0.19
CA VAL A 111 5.53 11.05 -0.99
C VAL A 111 4.57 10.41 -1.98
N GLU A 112 5.03 10.14 -3.19
CA GLU A 112 4.21 9.42 -4.17
C GLU A 112 4.10 7.93 -3.80
N GLY A 113 2.96 7.33 -4.12
CA GLY A 113 2.76 5.91 -3.92
C GLY A 113 1.78 5.29 -4.90
N VAL A 114 2.08 4.08 -5.33
CA VAL A 114 1.22 3.26 -6.18
C VAL A 114 0.77 2.05 -5.40
N PHE A 115 -0.55 1.85 -5.32
CA PHE A 115 -1.16 0.69 -4.69
C PHE A 115 -1.77 -0.21 -5.75
N TYR A 116 -1.47 -1.50 -5.70
CA TYR A 116 -1.89 -2.46 -6.71
C TYR A 116 -2.15 -3.84 -6.11
N HIS A 117 -2.97 -4.61 -6.80
CA HIS A 117 -3.20 -6.02 -6.54
C HIS A 117 -2.14 -6.88 -7.23
N THR A 118 -1.80 -8.05 -6.69
CA THR A 118 -0.75 -8.91 -7.28
C THR A 118 -1.04 -9.45 -8.68
N SER A 119 -2.28 -9.34 -9.17
CA SER A 119 -2.61 -9.56 -10.58
C SER A 119 -2.02 -8.51 -11.54
N GLY A 120 -1.42 -7.44 -11.01
CA GLY A 120 -0.92 -6.30 -11.78
C GLY A 120 -1.95 -5.18 -11.97
N GLU A 121 -3.13 -5.29 -11.36
CA GLU A 121 -4.15 -4.25 -11.41
C GLU A 121 -3.81 -3.13 -10.42
N GLU A 122 -3.55 -1.93 -10.94
CA GLU A 122 -3.37 -0.75 -10.12
C GLU A 122 -4.73 -0.30 -9.54
N ILE A 123 -4.73 -0.04 -8.23
CA ILE A 123 -5.89 0.32 -7.43
C ILE A 123 -5.96 1.83 -7.29
N PHE A 124 -4.86 2.46 -6.85
CA PHE A 124 -4.74 3.90 -6.81
C PHE A 124 -3.30 4.38 -6.95
N LEU A 125 -3.15 5.61 -7.43
CA LEU A 125 -1.95 6.42 -7.34
C LEU A 125 -2.18 7.55 -6.34
N PHE A 126 -1.22 7.84 -5.49
CA PHE A 126 -1.16 9.06 -4.70
C PHE A 126 0.00 9.91 -5.19
N LYS A 127 -0.28 11.12 -5.65
CA LYS A 127 0.71 12.07 -6.18
C LYS A 127 0.28 13.50 -5.87
N ASN A 128 1.23 14.34 -5.47
CA ASN A 128 0.98 15.76 -5.15
C ASN A 128 -0.20 15.99 -4.18
N GLY A 129 -0.36 15.11 -3.19
CA GLY A 129 -1.42 15.24 -2.18
C GLY A 129 -2.80 14.73 -2.63
N LYS A 130 -2.92 14.19 -3.84
CA LYS A 130 -4.19 13.74 -4.42
C LYS A 130 -4.13 12.26 -4.79
N TYR A 131 -5.25 11.56 -4.58
CA TYR A 131 -5.45 10.19 -5.02
C TYR A 131 -6.07 10.14 -6.42
N THR A 132 -5.62 9.20 -7.25
CA THR A 132 -6.26 8.83 -8.51
C THR A 132 -6.58 7.35 -8.43
N PHE A 133 -7.87 7.00 -8.40
CA PHE A 133 -8.33 5.63 -8.26
C PHE A 133 -8.68 5.00 -9.61
N ASN A 134 -8.47 3.70 -9.69
CA ASN A 134 -9.16 2.84 -10.64
C ASN A 134 -10.65 2.80 -10.29
N GLY A 135 -11.51 3.02 -11.29
CA GLY A 135 -12.96 3.18 -11.08
C GLY A 135 -13.63 1.99 -10.37
N THR A 136 -13.22 0.75 -10.68
CA THR A 136 -13.79 -0.44 -10.05
C THR A 136 -13.49 -0.49 -8.55
N TYR A 137 -12.26 -0.16 -8.16
CA TYR A 137 -11.87 -0.14 -6.75
C TYR A 137 -12.45 1.07 -6.01
N LEU A 138 -12.63 2.20 -6.69
CA LEU A 138 -13.32 3.35 -6.12
C LEU A 138 -14.78 3.02 -5.81
N GLU A 139 -15.50 2.40 -6.74
CA GLU A 139 -16.91 2.01 -6.53
C GLU A 139 -17.07 1.07 -5.34
N LEU A 140 -16.14 0.11 -5.18
CA LEU A 140 -16.08 -0.77 -4.02
C LEU A 140 -15.87 0.02 -2.72
N LEU A 141 -14.89 0.93 -2.69
CA LEU A 141 -14.64 1.79 -1.53
C LEU A 141 -15.85 2.67 -1.21
N GLN A 142 -16.49 3.27 -2.21
CA GLN A 142 -17.68 4.11 -2.01
C GLN A 142 -18.87 3.32 -1.46
N THR A 143 -19.03 2.07 -1.89
CA THR A 143 -20.16 1.22 -1.50
C THR A 143 -20.00 0.66 -0.09
N HIS A 144 -18.78 0.24 0.27
CA HIS A 144 -18.55 -0.54 1.49
C HIS A 144 -17.77 0.21 2.58
N TYR A 145 -16.99 1.22 2.20
CA TYR A 145 -16.01 1.90 3.06
C TYR A 145 -15.95 3.42 2.78
N GLY A 146 -17.10 4.03 2.46
CA GLY A 146 -17.17 5.41 1.96
C GLY A 146 -16.60 6.43 2.96
N GLU A 147 -16.63 6.12 4.25
CA GLU A 147 -16.02 6.93 5.31
C GLU A 147 -14.51 7.13 5.14
N LEU A 148 -13.82 6.19 4.48
CA LEU A 148 -12.38 6.31 4.20
C LEU A 148 -12.08 7.42 3.18
N LEU A 149 -13.09 7.83 2.40
CA LEU A 149 -12.95 8.81 1.33
C LEU A 149 -13.35 10.23 1.76
N GLU A 150 -14.00 10.41 2.92
CA GLU A 150 -14.58 11.70 3.34
C GLU A 150 -13.56 12.84 3.46
N ASN A 151 -12.31 12.51 3.75
CA ASN A 151 -11.25 13.49 4.06
C ASN A 151 -10.05 13.42 3.10
N ILE A 152 -10.23 12.80 1.93
CA ILE A 152 -9.16 12.71 0.92
C ILE A 152 -9.61 13.39 -0.37
N GLU A 153 -8.69 14.09 -1.02
CA GLU A 153 -8.92 14.58 -2.37
C GLU A 153 -8.65 13.45 -3.37
N TYR A 154 -9.60 13.15 -4.25
CA TYR A 154 -9.43 12.11 -5.25
C TYR A 154 -10.06 12.41 -6.61
N SER A 155 -9.55 11.70 -7.62
CA SER A 155 -10.09 11.61 -8.98
C SER A 155 -10.14 10.16 -9.45
N VAL A 156 -10.84 9.91 -10.55
CA VAL A 156 -10.85 8.61 -11.23
C VAL A 156 -9.89 8.65 -12.40
N PHE A 157 -9.17 7.56 -12.65
CA PHE A 157 -8.37 7.42 -13.86
C PHE A 157 -9.28 7.45 -15.09
N MET A 158 -9.07 8.42 -15.98
CA MET A 158 -9.77 8.43 -17.26
C MET A 158 -9.16 7.34 -18.13
N LYS A 159 -9.88 6.25 -18.38
CA LYS A 159 -9.48 5.33 -19.47
C LYS A 159 -9.38 6.17 -20.75
N PRO A 160 -8.28 6.06 -21.52
CA PRO A 160 -8.31 6.63 -22.87
C PRO A 160 -9.49 6.00 -23.59
N HIS A 161 -10.39 6.84 -24.12
CA HIS A 161 -11.44 6.38 -24.99
C HIS A 161 -10.77 5.74 -26.22
N ASN A 162 -10.89 4.42 -26.35
CA ASN A 162 -10.62 3.71 -27.60
C ASN A 162 -11.62 4.16 -28.68
#